data_AF-A0A525VPG0-F1
#
_entry.id   AF-A0A525VPG0-F1
#
_cell.length_a   1.000
_cell.length_b   1.000
_cell.length_c   1.000
_cell.angle_alpha   90.00
_cell.angle_beta   90.00
_cell.angle_gamma   90.00
#
_symmetry.space_group_name_H-M   'P 1'
#
loop_
_entity.id
_entity.type
_entity.pdbx_description
1 polymer ?
#
loop_
_entity_poly.entity_id
_entity_poly.type
_entity_poly.pdbx_seq_one_letter_code
_entity_poly.pdbx_strand_id
1 'polypeptide(L)'
;MDNPENQMEGRDVRNKTQSNQWFLWIGAIAFCVSASGCKPDDSPFKAENESLRKQLSKQESMVSSLQDGNKVMHQQIDLLNQELRDAKQSAESAKAEAKSSADNLAIQTAQAKKLSADVQKTAAAHAAQNIHVEEKGAQTEDIPRPLSTVAKMVEESLSRNGYHFKVSIKTDQKAVYVTERKVSPPISLEVPGSRNQYVLSLHALPSNITKLNVKADFEKLAQGGRILSVSAEEIAEIERSLIREINKALASPSKT
;
A
#
# COMPACT_ATOMS: atom_id res chain seq x y z
N MET A 1 -2.45 52.32 68.22
CA MET A 1 -2.54 53.27 69.33
C MET A 1 -3.45 52.67 70.38
N ASP A 2 -2.80 52.28 71.47
CA ASP A 2 -3.23 52.49 72.85
C ASP A 2 -4.48 51.79 73.39
N ASN A 3 -4.17 50.86 74.31
CA ASN A 3 -4.85 50.52 75.55
C ASN A 3 -5.55 51.73 76.22
N PRO A 4 -6.58 51.50 77.04
CA PRO A 4 -6.39 51.75 78.48
C PRO A 4 -7.10 50.67 79.33
N GLU A 5 -6.45 50.05 80.31
CA GLU A 5 -6.16 50.57 81.65
C GLU A 5 -7.34 51.30 82.31
N ASN A 6 -7.87 50.70 83.39
CA ASN A 6 -8.49 51.45 84.47
C ASN A 6 -8.04 50.82 85.79
N GLN A 7 -6.91 51.33 86.28
CA GLN A 7 -6.61 51.45 87.70
C GLN A 7 -7.17 52.79 88.17
N MET A 8 -7.85 52.82 89.32
CA MET A 8 -7.84 54.00 90.19
C MET A 8 -7.92 53.57 91.66
N GLU A 9 -6.90 54.02 92.40
CA GLU A 9 -6.90 54.63 93.74
C GLU A 9 -7.57 53.91 94.93
N GLY A 10 -7.00 53.84 96.13
CA GLY A 10 -5.79 54.47 96.67
C GLY A 10 -5.90 54.57 98.20
N ARG A 11 -4.73 54.50 98.88
CA ARG A 11 -4.38 54.97 100.24
C ARG A 11 -5.12 54.34 101.44
N ASP A 12 -4.48 53.50 102.26
CA ASP A 12 -3.44 53.76 103.29
C ASP A 12 -4.00 54.45 104.56
N VAL A 13 -3.84 53.81 105.73
CA VAL A 13 -3.24 54.36 106.97
C VAL A 13 -3.29 53.30 108.11
N ARG A 14 -2.12 52.66 108.33
CA ARG A 14 -1.29 52.73 109.57
C ARG A 14 -1.71 52.08 110.91
N ASN A 15 -0.79 51.21 111.38
CA ASN A 15 -0.35 50.90 112.76
C ASN A 15 -1.37 50.34 113.78
N LYS A 16 -1.04 49.38 114.64
CA LYS A 16 0.20 49.30 115.44
C LYS A 16 0.41 47.89 116.02
N THR A 17 1.65 47.44 115.88
CA THR A 17 2.38 46.38 116.58
C THR A 17 2.16 46.32 118.09
N GLN A 18 1.97 45.12 118.65
CA GLN A 18 2.77 44.52 119.76
C GLN A 18 2.23 43.11 120.05
N SER A 19 3.05 42.06 119.85
CA SER A 19 3.98 41.51 120.85
C SER A 19 3.23 40.80 121.97
N ASN A 20 3.47 39.57 122.36
CA ASN A 20 4.35 38.46 121.98
C ASN A 20 3.88 37.31 122.90
N GLN A 21 4.45 36.12 122.76
CA GLN A 21 4.66 35.23 123.91
C GLN A 21 3.44 34.42 124.41
N TRP A 22 3.25 33.20 123.87
CA TRP A 22 3.43 32.01 124.70
C TRP A 22 3.78 30.79 123.84
N PHE A 23 5.05 30.42 123.92
CA PHE A 23 5.61 29.13 123.52
C PHE A 23 4.91 27.96 124.23
N LEU A 24 5.22 26.75 123.75
CA LEU A 24 4.82 25.42 124.23
C LEU A 24 3.51 25.00 123.51
N TRP A 25 3.50 24.09 122.54
CA TRP A 25 3.92 22.69 122.63
C TRP A 25 4.51 22.18 121.30
N ILE A 26 5.84 22.03 121.25
CA ILE A 26 6.54 21.14 120.33
C ILE A 26 6.66 19.79 121.04
N GLY A 27 6.40 18.69 120.34
CA GLY A 27 7.02 17.41 120.66
C GLY A 27 6.06 16.28 121.03
N ALA A 28 5.45 15.66 120.03
CA ALA A 28 5.13 14.23 120.08
C ALA A 28 4.94 13.67 118.65
N ILE A 29 6.04 13.16 118.08
CA ILE A 29 6.08 11.88 117.35
C ILE A 29 5.28 11.88 116.01
N ALA A 30 5.83 12.22 114.84
CA ALA A 30 6.99 11.62 114.20
C ALA A 30 7.01 10.07 114.24
N PHE A 31 5.89 9.40 113.92
CA PHE A 31 5.87 7.97 113.57
C PHE A 31 4.59 7.56 112.80
N CYS A 32 4.42 8.04 111.56
CA CYS A 32 3.42 7.51 110.60
C CYS A 32 3.87 7.72 109.14
N VAL A 33 5.16 7.52 108.86
CA VAL A 33 5.69 7.45 107.48
C VAL A 33 6.06 6.00 107.19
N SER A 34 5.06 5.14 106.98
CA SER A 34 5.23 3.82 106.36
C SER A 34 3.89 3.06 106.30
N ALA A 35 3.05 3.36 105.30
CA ALA A 35 2.16 2.40 104.62
C ALA A 35 1.12 3.13 103.74
N SER A 36 1.44 3.41 102.48
CA SER A 36 0.48 3.40 101.36
C SER A 36 1.21 3.54 100.03
N GLY A 37 1.84 2.44 99.59
CA GLY A 37 2.03 2.18 98.17
C GLY A 37 0.84 1.37 97.67
N CYS A 38 -0.07 1.99 96.92
CA CYS A 38 -1.03 1.30 96.06
C CYS A 38 -1.28 2.17 94.83
N LYS A 39 -0.96 1.63 93.64
CA LYS A 39 -1.25 2.25 92.35
C LYS A 39 -2.76 2.24 92.09
N PRO A 40 -3.32 3.27 91.42
CA PRO A 40 -4.71 3.24 91.00
C PRO A 40 -4.90 2.34 89.76
N ASP A 41 -5.66 1.27 89.96
CA ASP A 41 -6.77 0.86 89.07
C ASP A 41 -6.44 0.31 87.65
N ASP A 42 -6.11 -0.99 87.58
CA ASP A 42 -6.22 -1.80 86.35
C ASP A 42 -7.37 -2.82 86.51
N SER A 43 -8.60 -2.40 86.20
CA SER A 43 -9.75 -3.29 86.13
C SER A 43 -9.70 -4.11 84.83
N PRO A 44 -9.79 -5.46 84.88
CA PRO A 44 -9.72 -6.32 83.69
C PRO A 44 -10.85 -6.04 82.69
N PHE A 45 -11.99 -5.52 83.15
CA PHE A 45 -13.11 -5.13 82.30
C PHE A 45 -12.81 -3.91 81.43
N LYS A 46 -11.88 -3.03 81.83
CA LYS A 46 -11.49 -1.86 81.03
C LYS A 46 -10.63 -2.28 79.83
N ALA A 47 -9.71 -3.21 80.04
CA ALA A 47 -8.86 -3.78 78.99
C ALA A 47 -9.69 -4.61 77.99
N GLU A 48 -10.66 -5.40 78.49
CA GLU A 48 -11.57 -6.16 77.64
C GLU A 48 -12.51 -5.25 76.84
N ASN A 49 -13.06 -4.20 77.45
CA ASN A 49 -13.89 -3.21 76.74
C ASN A 49 -13.10 -2.46 75.66
N GLU A 50 -11.83 -2.14 75.92
CA GLU A 50 -10.94 -1.54 74.91
C GLU A 50 -10.64 -2.51 73.75
N SER A 51 -10.44 -3.79 74.06
CA SER A 51 -10.27 -4.86 73.05
C SER A 51 -11.51 -5.04 72.19
N LEU A 52 -12.70 -5.09 72.81
CA LEU A 52 -13.99 -5.17 72.11
C LEU A 52 -14.23 -3.95 71.23
N ARG A 53 -13.91 -2.73 71.69
CA ARG A 53 -13.98 -1.52 70.87
C ARG A 53 -13.02 -1.57 69.67
N LYS A 54 -11.80 -2.08 69.87
CA LYS A 54 -10.85 -2.29 68.77
C LYS A 54 -11.32 -3.36 67.77
N GLN A 55 -12.00 -4.40 68.22
CA GLN A 55 -12.58 -5.41 67.33
C GLN A 55 -13.79 -4.85 66.56
N LEU A 56 -14.63 -4.08 67.23
CA LEU A 56 -15.78 -3.42 66.62
C LEU A 56 -15.35 -2.40 65.57
N SER A 57 -14.35 -1.55 65.88
CA SER A 57 -13.79 -0.62 64.90
C SER A 57 -13.16 -1.34 63.69
N LYS A 58 -12.54 -2.51 63.92
CA LYS A 58 -12.05 -3.36 62.84
C LYS A 58 -13.19 -3.93 62.00
N GLN A 59 -14.26 -4.42 62.62
CA GLN A 59 -15.43 -4.93 61.90
C GLN A 59 -16.13 -3.83 61.11
N GLU A 60 -16.32 -2.64 61.69
CA GLU A 60 -16.87 -1.47 61.00
C GLU A 60 -15.99 -1.06 59.81
N SER A 61 -14.66 -1.07 59.98
CA SER A 61 -13.73 -0.79 58.88
C SER A 61 -13.79 -1.83 57.76
N MET A 62 -13.97 -3.12 58.10
CA MET A 62 -14.13 -4.19 57.13
C MET A 62 -15.48 -4.07 56.39
N VAL A 63 -16.56 -3.73 57.10
CA VAL A 63 -17.87 -3.49 56.49
C VAL A 63 -17.82 -2.28 55.54
N SER A 64 -17.16 -1.19 55.93
CA SER A 64 -16.96 -0.02 55.07
C SER A 64 -16.14 -0.40 53.82
N SER A 65 -15.05 -1.16 53.99
CA SER A 65 -14.22 -1.61 52.87
C SER A 65 -14.97 -2.53 51.90
N LEU A 66 -15.85 -3.41 52.40
CA LEU A 66 -16.68 -4.26 51.56
C LEU A 66 -17.76 -3.48 50.83
N GLN A 67 -18.37 -2.49 51.49
CA GLN A 67 -19.36 -1.61 50.87
C GLN A 67 -18.73 -0.80 49.74
N ASP A 68 -17.54 -0.25 49.96
CA ASP A 68 -16.81 0.48 48.92
C ASP A 68 -16.33 -0.45 47.80
N GLY A 69 -15.91 -1.67 48.12
CA GLY A 69 -15.61 -2.71 47.12
C GLY A 69 -16.82 -3.06 46.25
N ASN A 70 -18.02 -3.14 46.83
CA ASN A 70 -19.25 -3.42 46.09
C ASN A 70 -19.64 -2.24 45.16
N LYS A 71 -19.44 -0.99 45.60
CA LYS A 71 -19.63 0.19 44.73
C LYS A 71 -18.66 0.17 43.55
N VAL A 72 -17.38 -0.11 43.77
CA VAL A 72 -16.37 -0.21 42.72
C VAL A 72 -16.71 -1.34 41.74
N MET A 73 -17.18 -2.48 42.24
CA MET A 73 -17.59 -3.59 41.38
C MET A 73 -18.80 -3.21 40.50
N HIS A 74 -19.80 -2.54 41.06
CA HIS A 74 -20.93 -2.03 40.28
C HIS A 74 -20.49 -1.00 39.23
N GLN A 75 -19.59 -0.08 39.58
CA GLN A 75 -19.00 0.87 38.63
C GLN A 75 -18.25 0.16 37.49
N GLN A 76 -17.49 -0.92 37.80
CA GLN A 76 -16.81 -1.71 36.77
C GLN A 76 -17.80 -2.42 35.84
N ILE A 77 -18.90 -2.96 36.38
CA ILE A 77 -19.97 -3.58 35.58
C ILE A 77 -20.62 -2.55 34.65
N ASP A 78 -20.91 -1.36 35.16
CA ASP A 78 -21.51 -0.28 34.36
C ASP A 78 -20.56 0.19 33.26
N LEU A 79 -19.27 0.34 33.56
CA LEU A 79 -18.24 0.69 32.59
C LEU A 79 -18.11 -0.39 31.50
N LEU A 80 -18.03 -1.66 31.88
CA LEU A 80 -17.94 -2.77 30.91
C LEU A 80 -19.18 -2.85 30.01
N ASN A 81 -20.38 -2.63 30.57
CA ASN A 81 -21.60 -2.59 29.78
C ASN A 81 -21.64 -1.41 28.81
N GLN A 82 -21.08 -0.26 29.21
CA GLN A 82 -20.92 0.89 28.33
C GLN A 82 -19.91 0.60 27.23
N GLU A 83 -18.71 0.11 27.56
CA GLU A 83 -17.69 -0.26 26.58
C GLU A 83 -18.20 -1.31 25.58
N LEU A 84 -18.99 -2.28 26.05
CA LEU A 84 -19.57 -3.31 25.19
C LEU A 84 -20.63 -2.73 24.24
N ARG A 85 -21.42 -1.76 24.67
CA ARG A 85 -22.36 -1.02 23.81
C ARG A 85 -21.62 -0.17 22.78
N ASP A 86 -20.60 0.56 23.22
CA ASP A 86 -19.82 1.45 22.36
C ASP A 86 -19.03 0.64 21.31
N ALA A 87 -18.41 -0.46 21.72
CA ALA A 87 -17.72 -1.38 20.82
C ALA A 87 -18.69 -2.03 19.82
N LYS A 88 -19.88 -2.44 20.26
CA LYS A 88 -20.91 -2.99 19.37
C LYS A 88 -21.37 -1.96 18.35
N GLN A 89 -21.65 -0.74 18.79
CA GLN A 89 -22.07 0.35 17.89
C GLN A 89 -20.98 0.69 16.88
N SER A 90 -19.72 0.78 17.33
CA SER A 90 -18.58 1.02 16.44
C SER A 90 -18.40 -0.11 15.41
N ALA A 91 -18.56 -1.38 15.82
CA ALA A 91 -18.48 -2.51 14.89
C ALA A 91 -19.65 -2.53 13.88
N GLU A 92 -20.86 -2.19 14.29
CA GLU A 92 -22.02 -2.07 13.39
C GLU A 92 -21.82 -0.93 12.38
N SER A 93 -21.32 0.23 12.81
CA SER A 93 -20.97 1.34 11.93
C SER A 93 -19.87 0.96 10.94
N ALA A 94 -18.78 0.34 11.39
CA ALA A 94 -17.70 -0.12 10.52
C ALA A 94 -18.19 -1.15 9.49
N LYS A 95 -19.09 -2.05 9.89
CA LYS A 95 -19.72 -3.02 8.97
C LYS A 95 -20.61 -2.33 7.94
N ALA A 96 -21.36 -1.29 8.33
CA ALA A 96 -22.19 -0.52 7.41
C ALA A 96 -21.34 0.27 6.40
N GLU A 97 -20.25 0.90 6.85
CA GLU A 97 -19.30 1.61 6.00
C GLU A 97 -18.58 0.66 5.03
N ALA A 98 -18.15 -0.51 5.51
CA ALA A 98 -17.54 -1.53 4.65
C ALA A 98 -18.52 -2.03 3.58
N LYS A 99 -19.80 -2.22 3.94
CA LYS A 99 -20.84 -2.62 2.98
C LYS A 99 -21.09 -1.52 1.93
N SER A 100 -21.23 -0.27 2.36
CA SER A 100 -21.39 0.87 1.45
C SER A 100 -20.19 1.02 0.51
N SER A 101 -18.98 0.83 1.03
CA SER A 101 -17.75 0.86 0.22
C SER A 101 -17.70 -0.27 -0.79
N ALA A 102 -18.12 -1.48 -0.42
CA ALA A 102 -18.23 -2.62 -1.32
C ALA A 102 -19.26 -2.38 -2.44
N ASP A 103 -20.42 -1.82 -2.10
CA ASP A 103 -21.46 -1.49 -3.09
C ASP A 103 -20.96 -0.41 -4.08
N ASN A 104 -20.27 0.62 -3.56
CA ASN A 104 -19.65 1.65 -4.39
C ASN A 104 -18.56 1.08 -5.32
N LEU A 105 -17.72 0.17 -4.82
CA LEU A 105 -16.72 -0.54 -5.62
C LEU A 105 -17.37 -1.44 -6.69
N ALA A 106 -18.49 -2.08 -6.39
CA ALA A 106 -19.23 -2.88 -7.36
C ALA A 106 -19.82 -2.01 -8.48
N ILE A 107 -20.37 -0.83 -8.14
CA ILE A 107 -20.86 0.15 -9.11
C ILE A 107 -19.71 0.66 -9.98
N GLN A 108 -18.59 1.05 -9.38
CA GLN A 108 -17.41 1.50 -10.12
C GLN A 108 -16.85 0.40 -11.02
N THR A 109 -16.83 -0.85 -10.57
CA THR A 109 -16.40 -2.00 -11.38
C THR A 109 -17.34 -2.27 -12.55
N ALA A 110 -18.66 -2.16 -12.34
CA ALA A 110 -19.64 -2.29 -13.41
C ALA A 110 -19.52 -1.16 -14.44
N GLN A 111 -19.31 0.08 -13.98
CA GLN A 111 -19.05 1.24 -14.85
C GLN A 111 -17.72 1.08 -15.60
N ALA A 112 -16.65 0.64 -14.94
CA ALA A 112 -15.36 0.38 -15.55
C ALA A 112 -15.43 -0.75 -16.59
N LYS A 113 -16.21 -1.81 -16.34
CA LYS A 113 -16.47 -2.87 -17.33
C LYS A 113 -17.24 -2.34 -18.53
N LYS A 114 -18.25 -1.49 -18.33
CA LYS A 114 -19.00 -0.86 -19.42
C LYS A 114 -18.10 0.07 -20.25
N LEU A 115 -17.34 0.95 -19.59
CA LEU A 115 -16.36 1.81 -20.23
C LEU A 115 -15.28 1.02 -20.94
N SER A 116 -14.79 -0.09 -20.36
CA SER A 116 -13.81 -0.96 -20.99
C SER A 116 -14.39 -1.69 -22.20
N ALA A 117 -15.67 -2.09 -22.17
CA ALA A 117 -16.34 -2.69 -23.32
C ALA A 117 -16.57 -1.66 -24.44
N ASP A 118 -16.89 -0.41 -24.09
CA ASP A 118 -17.01 0.69 -25.03
C ASP A 118 -15.64 1.12 -25.58
N VAL A 119 -14.58 1.14 -24.76
CA VAL A 119 -13.19 1.31 -25.19
C VAL A 119 -12.74 0.16 -26.08
N GLN A 120 -13.13 -1.08 -25.80
CA GLN A 120 -12.79 -2.21 -26.65
C GLN A 120 -13.57 -2.19 -27.96
N LYS A 121 -14.84 -1.79 -27.96
CA LYS A 121 -15.63 -1.60 -29.19
C LYS A 121 -15.11 -0.43 -30.02
N THR A 122 -14.74 0.67 -29.39
CA THR A 122 -14.12 1.82 -30.08
C THR A 122 -12.69 1.51 -30.49
N ALA A 123 -11.90 0.75 -29.72
CA ALA A 123 -10.58 0.28 -30.13
C ALA A 123 -10.67 -0.77 -31.24
N ALA A 124 -11.69 -1.63 -31.27
CA ALA A 124 -11.94 -2.55 -32.37
C ALA A 124 -12.44 -1.79 -33.62
N ALA A 125 -13.28 -0.76 -33.45
CA ALA A 125 -13.70 0.12 -34.53
C ALA A 125 -12.56 1.01 -35.06
N HIS A 126 -11.69 1.51 -34.18
CA HIS A 126 -10.48 2.25 -34.53
C HIS A 126 -9.40 1.34 -35.12
N ALA A 127 -9.23 0.12 -34.62
CA ALA A 127 -8.35 -0.89 -35.23
C ALA A 127 -8.86 -1.36 -36.59
N ALA A 128 -10.18 -1.36 -36.81
CA ALA A 128 -10.79 -1.56 -38.12
C ALA A 128 -10.66 -0.33 -39.05
N GLN A 129 -10.41 0.87 -38.51
CA GLN A 129 -10.38 2.12 -39.29
C GLN A 129 -8.99 2.77 -39.44
N ASN A 130 -7.97 2.43 -38.66
CA ASN A 130 -6.57 2.89 -38.80
C ASN A 130 -5.72 1.98 -37.89
N ILE A 131 -4.80 1.15 -38.36
CA ILE A 131 -3.54 1.52 -38.99
C ILE A 131 -3.27 0.52 -40.12
N HIS A 132 -3.81 0.77 -41.31
CA HIS A 132 -3.17 0.31 -42.53
C HIS A 132 -2.03 1.30 -42.78
N VAL A 133 -0.86 1.07 -42.17
CA VAL A 133 0.38 1.52 -42.82
C VAL A 133 0.52 0.60 -44.02
N GLU A 134 -0.30 0.84 -45.04
CA GLU A 134 0.17 0.61 -46.39
C GLU A 134 1.35 1.55 -46.52
N GLU A 135 2.54 0.99 -46.35
CA GLU A 135 3.77 1.65 -46.77
C GLU A 135 3.55 1.96 -48.25
N LYS A 136 3.17 3.21 -48.58
CA LYS A 136 2.64 3.58 -49.89
C LYS A 136 3.50 2.99 -51.00
N GLY A 137 2.92 2.10 -51.80
CA GLY A 137 3.59 1.44 -52.92
C GLY A 137 4.40 0.19 -52.57
N ALA A 138 4.20 -0.44 -51.41
CA ALA A 138 4.72 -1.77 -51.11
C ALA A 138 3.69 -2.86 -51.46
N GLN A 139 4.16 -4.04 -51.86
CA GLN A 139 3.27 -5.16 -52.19
C GLN A 139 2.84 -5.90 -50.92
N THR A 140 1.54 -6.10 -50.79
CA THR A 140 0.94 -6.74 -49.61
C THR A 140 0.23 -8.04 -50.01
N GLU A 141 0.34 -9.05 -49.16
CA GLU A 141 -0.39 -10.32 -49.32
C GLU A 141 -0.77 -10.92 -47.96
N ASP A 142 -1.98 -11.47 -47.88
CA ASP A 142 -2.45 -12.22 -46.72
C ASP A 142 -2.20 -13.72 -46.90
N ILE A 143 -1.35 -14.27 -46.04
CA ILE A 143 -0.90 -15.66 -46.10
C ILE A 143 -1.67 -16.47 -45.04
N PRO A 144 -2.37 -17.56 -45.40
CA PRO A 144 -3.15 -18.40 -44.47
C PRO A 144 -2.26 -19.36 -43.67
N ARG A 145 -1.30 -18.79 -42.93
CA ARG A 145 -0.34 -19.47 -42.06
C ARG A 145 -0.02 -18.58 -40.84
N PRO A 146 0.29 -19.17 -39.68
CA PRO A 146 0.63 -18.40 -38.48
C PRO A 146 1.95 -17.63 -38.65
N LEU A 147 2.08 -16.51 -37.93
CA LEU A 147 3.21 -15.57 -38.03
C LEU A 147 4.56 -16.26 -37.89
N SER A 148 4.68 -17.21 -36.94
CA SER A 148 5.92 -17.96 -36.69
C SER A 148 6.40 -18.74 -37.91
N THR A 149 5.49 -19.40 -38.63
CA THR A 149 5.81 -20.18 -39.83
C THR A 149 6.22 -19.26 -40.98
N VAL A 150 5.48 -18.17 -41.21
CA VAL A 150 5.80 -17.22 -42.28
C VAL A 150 7.10 -16.50 -42.01
N ALA A 151 7.33 -16.06 -40.77
CA ALA A 151 8.57 -15.43 -40.32
C ALA A 151 9.78 -16.34 -40.57
N LYS A 152 9.72 -17.61 -40.17
CA LYS A 152 10.79 -18.57 -40.43
C LYS A 152 11.05 -18.74 -41.92
N MET A 153 9.99 -18.86 -42.73
CA MET A 153 10.15 -19.05 -44.17
C MET A 153 10.72 -17.82 -44.88
N VAL A 154 10.36 -16.62 -44.43
CA VAL A 154 10.97 -15.36 -44.90
C VAL A 154 12.47 -15.37 -44.64
N GLU A 155 12.89 -15.74 -43.43
CA GLU A 155 14.31 -15.81 -43.06
C GLU A 155 15.08 -16.80 -43.92
N GLU A 156 14.54 -18.00 -44.09
CA GLU A 156 15.17 -19.01 -44.92
C GLU A 156 15.21 -18.61 -46.40
N SER A 157 14.14 -18.02 -46.93
CA SER A 157 14.07 -17.61 -48.34
C SER A 157 15.06 -16.50 -48.64
N LEU A 158 15.16 -15.49 -47.78
CA LEU A 158 16.14 -14.41 -47.94
C LEU A 158 17.58 -14.93 -47.80
N SER A 159 17.83 -15.81 -46.82
CA SER A 159 19.16 -16.40 -46.61
C SER A 159 19.59 -17.29 -47.78
N ARG A 160 18.68 -18.12 -48.32
CA ARG A 160 18.93 -18.95 -49.51
C ARG A 160 19.30 -18.11 -50.75
N ASN A 161 18.74 -16.90 -50.85
CA ASN A 161 19.05 -15.95 -51.91
C ASN A 161 20.27 -15.06 -51.61
N GLY A 162 20.99 -15.31 -50.52
CA GLY A 162 22.19 -14.57 -50.15
C GLY A 162 21.91 -13.14 -49.68
N TYR A 163 20.72 -12.87 -49.12
CA TYR A 163 20.44 -11.63 -48.40
C TYR A 163 20.72 -11.81 -46.92
N HIS A 164 21.55 -10.93 -46.35
CA HIS A 164 21.80 -10.86 -44.92
C HIS A 164 20.86 -9.86 -44.26
N PHE A 165 20.54 -10.06 -42.98
CA PHE A 165 19.68 -9.14 -42.23
C PHE A 165 20.50 -8.05 -41.56
N LYS A 166 20.21 -6.79 -41.89
CA LYS A 166 20.72 -5.62 -41.19
C LYS A 166 19.96 -5.42 -39.87
N VAL A 167 18.64 -5.59 -39.91
CA VAL A 167 17.75 -5.46 -38.74
C VAL A 167 16.73 -6.59 -38.78
N SER A 168 16.50 -7.22 -37.63
CA SER A 168 15.41 -8.17 -37.42
C SER A 168 14.76 -7.87 -36.07
N ILE A 169 13.46 -7.60 -36.08
CA ILE A 169 12.65 -7.37 -34.89
C ILE A 169 11.51 -8.39 -34.93
N LYS A 170 11.39 -9.20 -33.89
CA LYS A 170 10.34 -10.22 -33.77
C LYS A 170 9.60 -10.02 -32.46
N THR A 171 8.28 -10.06 -32.55
CA THR A 171 7.34 -10.02 -31.43
C THR A 171 6.22 -11.02 -31.71
N ASP A 172 5.38 -11.29 -30.72
CA ASP A 172 4.28 -12.25 -30.85
C ASP A 172 3.23 -11.84 -31.90
N GLN A 173 3.13 -10.54 -32.20
CA GLN A 173 2.11 -10.00 -33.12
C GLN A 173 2.70 -9.40 -34.40
N LYS A 174 4.00 -9.13 -34.45
CA LYS A 174 4.66 -8.45 -35.56
C LYS A 174 6.09 -8.93 -35.74
N ALA A 175 6.54 -9.06 -36.99
CA ALA A 175 7.95 -9.20 -37.32
C ALA A 175 8.35 -8.17 -38.39
N VAL A 176 9.54 -7.58 -38.27
CA VAL A 176 10.09 -6.63 -39.24
C VAL A 176 11.51 -7.05 -39.58
N TYR A 177 11.80 -7.12 -40.88
CA TYR A 177 13.10 -7.47 -41.40
C TYR A 177 13.59 -6.39 -42.35
N VAL A 178 14.85 -6.00 -42.21
CA VAL A 178 15.55 -5.13 -43.15
C VAL A 178 16.78 -5.87 -43.60
N THR A 179 16.91 -6.12 -44.90
CA THR A 179 18.11 -6.76 -45.43
C THR A 179 19.25 -5.75 -45.55
N GLU A 180 20.47 -6.25 -45.58
CA GLU A 180 21.58 -5.52 -46.15
C GLU A 180 21.37 -5.31 -47.65
N ARG A 181 22.08 -4.33 -48.18
CA ARG A 181 22.04 -4.00 -49.59
C ARG A 181 22.96 -4.94 -50.35
N LYS A 182 22.38 -5.79 -51.18
CA LYS A 182 23.09 -6.74 -52.05
C LYS A 182 23.40 -6.07 -53.38
N VAL A 183 24.65 -6.15 -53.83
CA VAL A 183 25.10 -5.62 -55.12
C VAL A 183 25.53 -6.78 -56.01
N SER A 184 24.92 -6.90 -57.18
CA SER A 184 25.33 -7.79 -58.27
C SER A 184 25.97 -6.93 -59.35
N PRO A 185 27.28 -7.09 -59.64
CA PRO A 185 27.95 -6.27 -60.64
C PRO A 185 27.40 -6.54 -62.05
N PRO A 186 27.48 -5.56 -62.98
CA PRO A 186 27.13 -5.78 -64.38
C PRO A 186 28.02 -6.85 -65.00
N ILE A 187 27.41 -7.83 -65.68
CA ILE A 187 28.13 -8.96 -66.30
C ILE A 187 28.62 -8.57 -67.70
N SER A 188 27.96 -7.63 -68.38
CA SER A 188 28.34 -7.14 -69.70
C SER A 188 27.87 -5.68 -69.90
N LEU A 189 28.13 -5.11 -71.09
CA LEU A 189 27.61 -3.80 -71.48
C LEU A 189 26.08 -3.81 -71.65
N GLU A 190 25.52 -4.95 -72.04
CA GLU A 190 24.09 -5.13 -72.36
C GLU A 190 23.28 -5.55 -71.14
N VAL A 191 23.92 -6.20 -70.16
CA VAL A 191 23.26 -6.70 -68.94
C VAL A 191 23.69 -5.85 -67.75
N PRO A 192 22.81 -4.93 -67.28
CA PRO A 192 23.11 -4.13 -66.11
C PRO A 192 23.21 -5.00 -64.86
N GLY A 193 24.06 -4.56 -63.93
CA GLY A 193 24.08 -5.06 -62.57
C GLY A 193 22.85 -4.59 -61.80
N SER A 194 22.73 -5.03 -60.56
CA SER A 194 21.63 -4.65 -59.69
C SER A 194 22.11 -4.37 -58.29
N ARG A 195 21.41 -3.46 -57.62
CA ARG A 195 21.57 -3.19 -56.20
C ARG A 195 20.20 -3.25 -55.57
N ASN A 196 20.05 -4.12 -54.57
CA ASN A 196 18.74 -4.42 -54.01
C ASN A 196 18.78 -4.50 -52.49
N GLN A 197 17.77 -3.95 -51.84
CA GLN A 197 17.53 -4.04 -50.42
C GLN A 197 16.04 -4.22 -50.17
N TYR A 198 15.68 -5.08 -49.22
CA TYR A 198 14.29 -5.31 -48.86
C TYR A 198 13.97 -4.85 -47.45
N VAL A 199 12.75 -4.36 -47.29
CA VAL A 199 12.08 -4.17 -46.01
C VAL A 199 10.82 -5.04 -46.04
N LEU A 200 10.69 -5.91 -45.05
CA LEU A 200 9.53 -6.77 -44.91
C LEU A 200 8.88 -6.52 -43.56
N SER A 201 7.56 -6.40 -43.55
CA SER A 201 6.78 -6.34 -42.30
C SER A 201 5.71 -7.42 -42.32
N LEU A 202 5.67 -8.22 -41.28
CA LEU A 202 4.69 -9.27 -41.06
C LEU A 202 3.84 -8.91 -39.86
N HIS A 203 2.53 -9.08 -40.00
CA HIS A 203 1.55 -8.82 -38.95
C HIS A 203 0.67 -10.05 -38.76
N ALA A 204 0.56 -10.52 -37.52
CA ALA A 204 -0.40 -11.56 -37.17
C ALA A 204 -1.83 -10.99 -37.25
N LEU A 205 -2.64 -11.58 -38.11
CA LEU A 205 -4.08 -11.33 -38.18
C LEU A 205 -4.85 -12.42 -37.41
N PRO A 206 -6.11 -12.16 -37.02
CA PRO A 206 -6.99 -13.20 -36.47
C PRO A 206 -7.08 -14.42 -37.40
N SER A 207 -7.38 -15.60 -36.83
CA SER A 207 -7.55 -16.85 -37.56
C SER A 207 -6.27 -17.47 -38.17
N ASN A 208 -5.10 -17.24 -37.54
CA ASN A 208 -3.81 -17.76 -38.00
C ASN A 208 -3.46 -17.32 -39.43
N ILE A 209 -3.86 -16.11 -39.80
CA ILE A 209 -3.47 -15.46 -41.05
C ILE A 209 -2.33 -14.49 -40.75
N THR A 210 -1.37 -14.36 -41.66
CA THR A 210 -0.28 -13.40 -41.55
C THR A 210 -0.32 -12.47 -42.73
N LYS A 211 -0.40 -11.16 -42.47
CA LYS A 211 -0.26 -10.14 -43.50
C LYS A 211 1.21 -9.86 -43.72
N LEU A 212 1.70 -10.14 -44.93
CA LEU A 212 3.06 -9.86 -45.38
C LEU A 212 3.04 -8.58 -46.22
N ASN A 213 3.92 -7.64 -45.89
CA ASN A 213 4.20 -6.47 -46.71
C ASN A 213 5.68 -6.50 -47.12
N VAL A 214 5.95 -6.25 -48.40
CA VAL A 214 7.29 -6.28 -49.00
C VAL A 214 7.53 -4.98 -49.75
N LYS A 215 8.59 -4.28 -49.33
CA LYS A 215 9.12 -3.09 -50.01
C LYS A 215 10.54 -3.37 -50.49
N ALA A 216 10.81 -3.04 -51.75
CA ALA A 216 12.14 -3.13 -52.34
C ALA A 216 12.70 -1.75 -52.65
N ASP A 217 13.97 -1.57 -52.35
CA ASP A 217 14.81 -0.48 -52.85
C ASP A 217 15.76 -1.08 -53.89
N PHE A 218 15.37 -0.98 -55.15
CA PHE A 218 16.05 -1.60 -56.28
C PHE A 218 16.57 -0.56 -57.27
N GLU A 219 17.81 -0.75 -57.66
CA GLU A 219 18.50 0.07 -58.65
C GLU A 219 19.21 -0.82 -59.66
N LYS A 220 19.26 -0.35 -60.91
CA LYS A 220 20.06 -0.95 -61.97
C LYS A 220 21.39 -0.23 -62.08
N LEU A 221 22.47 -1.00 -62.21
CA LEU A 221 23.83 -0.49 -62.34
C LEU A 221 24.33 -0.70 -63.77
N ALA A 222 24.74 0.36 -64.45
CA ALA A 222 25.46 0.24 -65.71
C ALA A 222 26.97 0.09 -65.47
N GLN A 223 27.72 -0.24 -66.52
CA GLN A 223 29.17 -0.25 -66.46
C GLN A 223 29.73 1.12 -66.04
N GLY A 224 30.75 1.12 -65.19
CA GLY A 224 31.29 2.34 -64.59
C GLY A 224 30.52 2.88 -63.38
N GLY A 225 29.58 2.11 -62.81
CA GLY A 225 28.90 2.44 -61.55
C GLY A 225 27.77 3.47 -61.67
N ARG A 226 27.34 3.79 -62.90
CA ARG A 226 26.21 4.68 -63.14
C ARG A 226 24.89 3.98 -62.77
N ILE A 227 24.03 4.67 -62.03
CA ILE A 227 22.70 4.18 -61.68
C ILE A 227 21.73 4.51 -62.83
N LEU A 228 20.98 3.51 -63.29
CA LEU A 228 19.92 3.66 -64.28
C LEU A 228 18.58 3.87 -63.57
N SER A 229 17.71 4.69 -64.16
CA SER A 229 16.35 4.88 -63.66
C SER A 229 15.57 3.57 -63.73
N VAL A 230 14.87 3.24 -62.65
CA VAL A 230 13.96 2.09 -62.58
C VAL A 230 12.54 2.62 -62.41
N SER A 231 11.59 2.03 -63.15
CA SER A 231 10.17 2.38 -63.01
C SER A 231 9.55 1.76 -61.75
N ALA A 232 8.46 2.37 -61.27
CA ALA A 232 7.72 1.82 -60.13
C ALA A 232 7.17 0.41 -60.40
N GLU A 233 6.83 0.09 -61.65
CA GLU A 233 6.33 -1.23 -62.04
C GLU A 233 7.42 -2.30 -61.93
N GLU A 234 8.66 -1.98 -62.30
CA GLU A 234 9.78 -2.91 -62.15
C GLU A 234 10.08 -3.21 -60.69
N ILE A 235 9.99 -2.20 -59.83
CA ILE A 235 10.13 -2.39 -58.38
C ILE A 235 8.97 -3.26 -57.84
N ALA A 236 7.74 -2.98 -58.27
CA ALA A 236 6.57 -3.76 -57.89
C ALA A 236 6.67 -5.23 -58.35
N GLU A 237 7.22 -5.50 -59.53
CA GLU A 237 7.46 -6.88 -60.00
C GLU A 237 8.49 -7.59 -59.13
N ILE A 238 9.56 -6.91 -58.69
CA ILE A 238 10.56 -7.47 -57.79
C ILE A 238 9.94 -7.81 -56.42
N GLU A 239 9.14 -6.89 -55.88
CA GLU A 239 8.37 -7.11 -54.65
C GLU A 239 7.40 -8.31 -54.79
N ARG A 240 6.62 -8.37 -55.88
CA ARG A 240 5.73 -9.51 -56.21
C ARG A 240 6.50 -10.81 -56.41
N SER A 241 7.70 -10.76 -56.97
CA SER A 241 8.55 -11.94 -57.20
C SER A 241 9.02 -12.56 -55.88
N LEU A 242 9.47 -11.72 -54.93
CA LEU A 242 9.85 -12.19 -53.59
C LEU A 242 8.67 -12.81 -52.84
N ILE A 243 7.49 -12.20 -52.93
CA ILE A 243 6.25 -12.76 -52.35
C ILE A 243 5.95 -14.15 -52.95
N ARG A 244 5.99 -14.28 -54.28
CA ARG A 244 5.80 -15.59 -54.95
C ARG A 244 6.81 -16.63 -54.50
N GLU A 245 8.06 -16.24 -54.29
CA GLU A 245 9.09 -17.13 -53.81
C GLU A 245 8.82 -17.62 -52.38
N ILE A 246 8.43 -16.71 -51.47
CA ILE A 246 8.06 -17.07 -50.09
C ILE A 246 6.86 -18.04 -50.12
N ASN A 247 5.84 -17.77 -50.91
CA ASN A 247 4.69 -18.67 -51.06
C ASN A 247 5.07 -20.04 -51.61
N LYS A 248 5.94 -20.07 -52.62
CA LYS A 248 6.44 -21.33 -53.18
C LYS A 248 7.16 -22.14 -52.09
N ALA A 249 7.98 -21.49 -51.27
CA ALA A 249 8.68 -22.13 -50.18
C ALA A 249 7.75 -22.56 -49.03
N LEU A 250 6.67 -21.80 -48.77
CA LEU A 250 5.61 -22.19 -47.84
C LEU A 250 4.76 -23.38 -48.33
N ALA A 251 4.56 -23.50 -49.64
CA ALA A 251 3.84 -24.62 -50.25
C ALA A 251 4.69 -25.90 -50.31
N SER A 252 6.02 -25.75 -50.34
CA SER A 252 6.98 -26.84 -50.33
C SER A 252 7.95 -26.71 -49.15
N PRO A 253 7.46 -26.87 -47.91
CA PRO A 253 8.33 -26.84 -46.74
C PRO A 253 9.36 -27.96 -46.94
N SER A 254 10.61 -27.55 -47.14
CA SER A 254 11.69 -28.49 -47.39
C SER A 254 11.74 -29.46 -46.21
N LYS A 255 11.67 -30.77 -46.49
CA LYS A 255 11.87 -31.81 -45.46
C LYS A 255 13.27 -31.63 -44.90
N THR A 256 13.36 -31.10 -43.69
CA THR A 256 14.53 -31.17 -42.81
C THR A 256 14.02 -31.40 -41.41
#